data_AF-A0A8K0CZW0-F1
#
_entry.id   AF-A0A8K0CZW0-F1
#
_cell.length_a   1.000
_cell.length_b   1.000
_cell.length_c   1.000
_cell.angle_alpha   90.00
_cell.angle_beta   90.00
_cell.angle_gamma   90.00
#
_symmetry.space_group_name_H-M   'P 1'
#
loop_
_entity.id
_entity.type
_entity.pdbx_description
1 polymer ?
#
loop_
_entity_poly.entity_id
_entity_poly.type
_entity_poly.pdbx_seq_one_letter_code
_entity_poly.pdbx_strand_id
1 'polypeptide(L)'
;MLGYNTNLENILIEIIPINFSKFKNTVPKDLWDALQEKADNKRYLPVTLATIMQNWTEKAGYPVVNVNLIGKDVVLSQERFFFHKAKGPKSKYKWYIPISFTTDFEKQFNRTYARIWLTPNDNFVRIRNAIENEMSWIVINIQSTAFIRVNYHESLWRALEEALKKPGFDKIHVLNRAQIISDATNLARAGALSYEIALNILLYLKTETEYYPWYSAFDAFDYLFLRFNSGTEMTKLLNTHVLNLMQKLYRSVTIERFEPNHINTLKKVLTLRWACKLGHEESINNAMESFYSFRYNTIRIDPDYRSIVHCTTIRNSNDSQNWLYLRRRLAKTQQASEISLILNALGCTKDENLLYMYLKETIDPTSGIRPQDYTRVFLSVLSGNQEGIPVGLQFLKNNLQAIINNYGSLRNVVTILKALANRLTSRTLSKDFKAFIAENEELLEDISHATQSAIEACDENLEWVEKHSGELTRYLKENVYIETKVTEEIKSQRIQRLKSSSVKDLGVPTAKITTKSHVEMETLKSNIAHITPCNTLVVIIIMFNW
;
A
#
# COMPACT_ATOMS: atom_id res chain seq x y z
N MET A 1 18.33 11.10 -21.19
CA MET A 1 19.80 11.21 -21.02
C MET A 1 20.47 10.09 -21.80
N LEU A 2 19.98 8.86 -21.64
CA LEU A 2 20.25 7.77 -22.55
C LEU A 2 19.21 7.81 -23.68
N GLY A 3 19.62 7.63 -24.92
CA GLY A 3 18.70 7.58 -26.05
C GLY A 3 17.80 6.34 -25.96
N TYR A 4 16.80 6.25 -26.84
CA TYR A 4 15.93 5.07 -26.95
C TYR A 4 16.69 3.75 -27.18
N ASN A 5 17.97 3.81 -27.60
CA ASN A 5 18.82 2.67 -27.93
C ASN A 5 20.03 2.47 -27.00
N THR A 6 20.23 3.31 -25.98
CA THR A 6 21.38 3.19 -25.07
C THR A 6 20.92 2.55 -23.76
N ASN A 7 21.20 1.26 -23.59
CA ASN A 7 20.87 0.55 -22.36
C ASN A 7 21.76 1.06 -21.21
N LEU A 8 21.15 1.57 -20.13
CA LEU A 8 21.86 1.98 -18.90
C LEU A 8 22.74 0.85 -18.38
N GLU A 9 22.30 -0.40 -18.54
CA GLU A 9 23.05 -1.60 -18.19
C GLU A 9 24.38 -1.68 -18.95
N ASN A 10 24.39 -1.47 -20.27
CA ASN A 10 25.60 -1.50 -21.08
C ASN A 10 26.57 -0.38 -20.64
N ILE A 11 26.02 0.79 -20.33
CA ILE A 11 26.82 1.92 -19.84
C ILE A 11 27.43 1.59 -18.47
N LEU A 12 26.67 1.02 -17.55
CA LEU A 12 27.18 0.61 -16.25
C LEU A 12 28.24 -0.48 -16.38
N ILE A 13 28.04 -1.47 -17.25
CA ILE A 13 29.02 -2.52 -17.56
C ILE A 13 30.32 -1.92 -18.12
N GLU A 14 30.23 -0.91 -18.98
CA GLU A 14 31.41 -0.23 -19.55
C GLU A 14 32.11 0.72 -18.56
N ILE A 15 31.37 1.34 -17.65
CA ILE A 15 31.90 2.28 -16.66
C ILE A 15 32.69 1.55 -15.55
N ILE A 16 32.22 0.35 -15.16
CA ILE A 16 32.82 -0.44 -14.07
C ILE A 16 34.32 -0.71 -14.25
N PRO A 17 34.82 -1.07 -15.44
CA PRO A 17 36.26 -1.30 -15.63
C PRO A 17 37.07 -0.02 -15.84
N ILE A 18 36.47 1.04 -16.40
CA ILE A 18 37.19 2.19 -16.97
C ILE A 18 37.37 3.33 -15.95
N ASN A 19 36.30 3.74 -15.26
CA ASN A 19 36.34 4.87 -14.32
C ASN A 19 36.42 4.44 -12.86
N PHE A 20 35.98 3.21 -12.57
CA PHE A 20 36.22 2.60 -11.28
C PHE A 20 37.40 1.66 -11.44
N SER A 21 38.63 2.16 -11.26
CA SER A 21 39.82 1.29 -11.36
C SER A 21 39.57 0.05 -10.53
N LYS A 22 39.49 -1.11 -11.19
CA LYS A 22 39.18 -2.40 -10.58
C LYS A 22 40.01 -2.50 -9.29
N PHE A 23 39.36 -2.75 -8.15
CA PHE A 23 39.98 -2.84 -6.82
C PHE A 23 40.30 -1.51 -6.08
N LYS A 24 39.72 -0.35 -6.46
CA LYS A 24 39.74 0.89 -5.64
C LYS A 24 38.34 1.33 -5.21
N ASN A 25 38.30 2.25 -4.25
CA ASN A 25 37.08 2.88 -3.75
C ASN A 25 36.62 4.00 -4.68
N THR A 26 35.36 4.39 -4.55
CA THR A 26 34.71 5.38 -5.41
C THR A 26 33.95 6.39 -4.55
N VAL A 27 33.77 7.60 -5.05
CA VAL A 27 32.88 8.63 -4.47
C VAL A 27 31.72 8.92 -5.43
N PRO A 28 30.58 9.49 -4.97
CA PRO A 28 29.42 9.72 -5.82
C PRO A 28 29.73 10.47 -7.14
N LYS A 29 30.67 11.42 -7.10
CA LYS A 29 31.12 12.18 -8.28
C LYS A 29 31.65 11.27 -9.40
N ASP A 30 32.39 10.21 -9.07
CA ASP A 30 32.98 9.30 -10.04
C ASP A 30 31.90 8.62 -10.91
N LEU A 31 30.78 8.24 -10.28
CA LEU A 31 29.62 7.68 -10.99
C LEU A 31 29.00 8.68 -11.95
N TRP A 32 28.81 9.92 -11.52
CA TRP A 32 28.18 10.96 -12.34
C TRP A 32 29.04 11.37 -13.52
N ASP A 33 30.35 11.51 -13.33
CA ASP A 33 31.29 11.84 -14.40
C ASP A 33 31.31 10.72 -15.46
N ALA A 34 31.31 9.46 -15.01
CA ALA A 34 31.30 8.32 -15.91
C ALA A 34 29.99 8.17 -16.72
N LEU A 35 28.83 8.35 -16.08
CA LEU A 35 27.54 8.36 -16.77
C LEU A 35 27.43 9.53 -17.76
N GLN A 36 27.98 10.69 -17.40
CA GLN A 36 27.99 11.89 -18.24
C GLN A 36 28.87 11.72 -19.48
N GLU A 37 29.99 10.98 -19.37
CA GLU A 37 30.89 10.67 -20.47
C GLU A 37 30.21 9.81 -21.55
N LYS A 38 29.43 8.81 -21.11
CA LYS A 38 28.71 7.86 -21.97
C LYS A 38 27.34 8.33 -22.46
N ALA A 39 26.88 9.50 -22.01
CA ALA A 39 25.60 10.04 -22.45
C ALA A 39 25.70 10.58 -23.89
N ASP A 40 25.01 9.92 -24.82
CA ASP A 40 25.00 10.25 -26.27
C ASP A 40 24.62 11.70 -26.59
N ASN A 41 23.91 12.38 -25.70
CA ASN A 41 23.46 13.75 -25.91
C ASN A 41 23.67 14.63 -24.67
N LYS A 42 24.90 15.12 -24.51
CA LYS A 42 25.23 16.20 -23.56
C LYS A 42 24.34 17.46 -23.71
N ARG A 43 23.69 17.64 -24.88
CA ARG A 43 22.82 18.79 -25.21
C ARG A 43 21.46 18.85 -24.49
N TYR A 44 21.00 17.78 -23.83
CA TYR A 44 19.68 17.78 -23.16
C TYR A 44 19.72 18.00 -21.64
N LEU A 45 20.92 18.19 -21.07
CA LEU A 45 21.06 18.48 -19.64
C LEU A 45 21.24 19.99 -19.43
N PRO A 46 20.60 20.59 -18.42
CA PRO A 46 20.74 22.01 -18.13
C PRO A 46 22.13 22.36 -17.58
N VAL A 47 22.78 21.42 -16.89
CA VAL A 47 24.12 21.50 -16.30
C VAL A 47 24.75 20.10 -16.25
N THR A 48 25.96 19.96 -15.71
CA THR A 48 26.60 18.64 -15.56
C THR A 48 25.76 17.69 -14.69
N LEU A 49 25.84 16.38 -14.94
CA LEU A 49 25.12 15.36 -14.19
C LEU A 49 25.48 15.38 -12.70
N ALA A 50 26.76 15.61 -12.37
CA ALA A 50 27.21 15.74 -10.98
C ALA A 50 26.47 16.90 -10.27
N THR A 51 26.33 18.05 -10.93
CA THR A 51 25.56 19.19 -10.41
C THR A 51 24.07 18.89 -10.28
N ILE A 52 23.48 18.17 -11.23
CA ILE A 52 22.08 17.74 -11.16
C ILE A 52 21.86 16.85 -9.92
N MET A 53 22.70 15.84 -9.73
CA MET A 53 22.54 14.81 -8.71
C MET A 53 22.94 15.24 -7.30
N GLN A 54 23.64 16.38 -7.14
CA GLN A 54 24.12 16.86 -5.86
C GLN A 54 23.00 16.94 -4.81
N ASN A 55 21.94 17.72 -5.07
CA ASN A 55 20.85 17.85 -4.10
C ASN A 55 19.97 16.60 -4.00
N TRP A 56 19.96 15.72 -5.02
CA TRP A 56 19.26 14.44 -4.95
C TRP A 56 19.94 13.43 -4.02
N THR A 57 21.25 13.57 -3.79
CA THR A 57 22.04 12.61 -3.00
C THR A 57 22.53 13.16 -1.68
N GLU A 58 22.75 14.47 -1.58
CA GLU A 58 23.34 15.11 -0.39
C GLU A 58 22.32 15.82 0.50
N LYS A 59 21.07 16.02 0.04
CA LYS A 59 20.04 16.72 0.81
C LYS A 59 18.87 15.78 1.08
N ALA A 60 18.50 15.65 2.36
CA ALA A 60 17.37 14.84 2.77
C ALA A 60 16.04 15.38 2.22
N GLY A 61 15.11 14.48 1.92
CA GLY A 61 13.78 14.79 1.39
C GLY A 61 13.73 14.87 -0.14
N TYR A 62 12.61 15.35 -0.67
CA TYR A 62 12.33 15.46 -2.10
C TYR A 62 11.39 16.64 -2.38
N PRO A 63 11.30 17.14 -3.63
CA PRO A 63 10.43 18.25 -3.96
C PRO A 63 8.99 17.84 -4.26
N VAL A 64 8.08 18.77 -4.01
CA VAL A 64 6.77 18.85 -4.65
C VAL A 64 6.85 19.89 -5.77
N VAL A 65 6.31 19.54 -6.94
CA VAL A 65 6.10 20.46 -8.07
C VAL A 65 4.67 21.00 -7.99
N ASN A 66 4.53 22.30 -7.79
CA ASN A 66 3.25 22.99 -7.78
C ASN A 66 2.90 23.41 -9.22
N VAL A 67 1.71 23.03 -9.68
CA VAL A 67 1.19 23.24 -11.05
C VAL A 67 0.04 24.25 -10.99
N ASN A 68 0.33 25.50 -11.30
CA ASN A 68 -0.63 26.61 -11.27
C ASN A 68 -1.05 27.04 -12.69
N LEU A 69 -2.09 27.86 -12.78
CA LEU A 69 -2.60 28.40 -14.04
C LEU A 69 -2.41 29.91 -14.13
N ILE A 70 -2.02 30.38 -15.31
CA ILE A 70 -2.10 31.80 -15.72
C ILE A 70 -2.78 31.84 -17.08
N GLY A 71 -4.09 32.09 -17.10
CA GLY A 71 -4.89 31.93 -18.32
C GLY A 71 -4.85 30.49 -18.81
N LYS A 72 -4.43 30.28 -20.07
CA LYS A 72 -4.26 28.94 -20.68
C LYS A 72 -2.88 28.31 -20.44
N ASP A 73 -1.99 29.05 -19.78
CA ASP A 73 -0.63 28.59 -19.51
C ASP A 73 -0.56 27.86 -18.18
N VAL A 74 0.23 26.80 -18.14
CA VAL A 74 0.58 26.08 -16.91
C VAL A 74 1.91 26.61 -16.40
N VAL A 75 1.97 26.93 -15.11
CA VAL A 75 3.14 27.48 -14.43
C VAL A 75 3.60 26.52 -13.34
N LEU A 76 4.83 26.05 -13.44
CA LEU A 76 5.46 25.08 -12.55
C LEU A 76 6.41 25.76 -11.60
N SER A 77 6.30 25.49 -10.31
CA SER A 77 7.30 25.86 -9.30
C SER A 77 7.63 24.68 -8.40
N GLN A 78 8.70 24.78 -7.62
CA GLN A 78 9.13 23.71 -6.72
C GLN A 78 9.36 24.22 -5.30
N GLU A 79 9.05 23.36 -4.33
CA GLU A 79 9.49 23.50 -2.95
C GLU A 79 9.73 22.11 -2.35
N ARG A 80 10.46 22.05 -1.23
CA ARG A 80 10.66 20.78 -0.51
C ARG A 80 9.36 20.30 0.10
N PHE A 81 9.01 19.04 -0.13
CA PHE A 81 7.82 18.41 0.45
C PHE A 81 8.08 18.00 1.92
N PHE A 82 7.10 18.26 2.77
CA PHE A 82 7.07 17.82 4.17
C PHE A 82 5.65 17.38 4.53
N PHE A 83 5.51 16.33 5.33
CA PHE A 83 4.20 15.90 5.85
C PHE A 83 3.65 16.83 6.93
N HIS A 84 4.53 17.50 7.67
CA HIS A 84 4.16 18.50 8.65
C HIS A 84 4.82 19.81 8.26
N LYS A 85 4.05 20.91 8.26
CA LYS A 85 4.62 22.23 8.03
C LYS A 85 5.57 22.53 9.19
N ALA A 86 6.87 22.55 8.92
CA ALA A 86 7.85 22.93 9.91
C ALA A 86 7.49 24.32 10.47
N LYS A 87 7.54 24.51 11.78
CA LYS A 87 7.36 25.82 12.45
C LYS A 87 8.51 26.79 12.18
N GLY A 88 9.40 26.47 11.23
CA GLY A 88 10.62 27.20 10.90
C GLY A 88 10.63 27.75 9.46
N PRO A 89 11.74 28.38 9.05
CA PRO A 89 11.86 28.98 7.73
C PRO A 89 11.70 27.93 6.62
N LYS A 90 11.10 28.34 5.49
CA LYS A 90 11.01 27.48 4.30
C LYS A 90 12.40 26.99 3.90
N SER A 91 12.49 25.70 3.56
CA SER A 91 13.71 25.09 3.04
C SER A 91 14.19 25.85 1.81
N LYS A 92 15.47 26.18 1.77
CA LYS A 92 16.13 26.82 0.62
C LYS A 92 16.56 25.82 -0.46
N TYR A 93 16.50 24.52 -0.17
CA TYR A 93 16.90 23.48 -1.12
C TYR A 93 15.91 23.38 -2.28
N LYS A 94 16.47 23.40 -3.50
CA LYS A 94 15.77 23.20 -4.78
C LYS A 94 16.58 22.21 -5.63
N TRP A 95 15.94 21.53 -6.55
CA TRP A 95 16.52 20.46 -7.36
C TRP A 95 16.50 20.81 -8.84
N TYR A 96 17.36 20.16 -9.62
CA TYR A 96 17.19 20.08 -11.06
C TYR A 96 16.20 18.95 -11.35
N ILE A 97 14.98 19.30 -11.73
CA ILE A 97 13.88 18.36 -11.91
C ILE A 97 13.60 18.18 -13.41
N PRO A 98 13.76 16.97 -13.97
CA PRO A 98 13.33 16.67 -15.32
C PRO A 98 11.80 16.54 -15.36
N ILE A 99 11.13 17.46 -16.05
CA ILE A 99 9.67 17.47 -16.15
C ILE A 99 9.25 16.80 -17.46
N SER A 100 8.55 15.67 -17.35
CA SER A 100 7.76 15.06 -18.42
C SER A 100 6.28 15.36 -18.19
N PHE A 101 5.51 15.55 -19.25
CA PHE A 101 4.08 15.82 -19.14
C PHE A 101 3.31 15.48 -20.42
N THR A 102 2.01 15.26 -20.28
CA THR A 102 1.04 15.12 -21.37
C THR A 102 -0.28 15.79 -20.99
N THR A 103 -1.06 16.20 -21.97
CA THR A 103 -2.40 16.77 -21.77
C THR A 103 -3.50 15.76 -22.13
N ASP A 104 -4.74 16.14 -21.85
CA ASP A 104 -5.96 15.48 -22.30
C ASP A 104 -6.08 15.39 -23.82
N PHE A 105 -5.48 16.32 -24.55
CA PHE A 105 -5.39 16.26 -26.01
C PHE A 105 -4.32 15.26 -26.49
N GLU A 106 -3.07 15.39 -26.01
CA GLU A 106 -1.93 14.59 -26.49
C GLU A 106 -2.01 13.12 -26.04
N LYS A 107 -2.34 12.86 -24.77
CA LYS A 107 -2.36 11.53 -24.11
C LYS A 107 -1.13 10.63 -24.38
N GLN A 108 0.06 11.22 -24.49
CA GLN A 108 1.32 10.50 -24.79
C GLN A 108 2.03 10.00 -23.53
N PHE A 109 1.47 8.98 -22.89
CA PHE A 109 2.01 8.41 -21.64
C PHE A 109 3.26 7.53 -21.80
N ASN A 110 3.78 7.34 -23.02
CA ASN A 110 5.02 6.61 -23.27
C ASN A 110 6.25 7.53 -23.34
N ARG A 111 6.06 8.86 -23.33
CA ARG A 111 7.15 9.85 -23.41
C ARG A 111 7.61 10.25 -22.01
N THR A 112 8.46 9.44 -21.41
CA THR A 112 8.98 9.65 -20.05
C THR A 112 10.18 10.60 -19.97
N TYR A 113 10.80 10.93 -21.11
CA TYR A 113 11.93 11.85 -21.15
C TYR A 113 11.53 13.28 -20.78
N ALA A 114 12.49 14.05 -20.25
CA ALA A 114 12.29 15.46 -19.90
C ALA A 114 11.92 16.28 -21.14
N ARG A 115 10.74 16.93 -21.11
CA ARG A 115 10.35 17.94 -22.10
C ARG A 115 10.87 19.32 -21.70
N ILE A 116 10.98 19.56 -20.40
CA ILE A 116 11.51 20.80 -19.83
C ILE A 116 12.21 20.50 -18.50
N TRP A 117 13.11 21.40 -18.10
CA TRP A 117 13.79 21.33 -16.80
C TRP A 117 13.29 22.43 -15.89
N LEU A 118 12.97 22.08 -14.65
CA LEU A 118 12.75 23.05 -13.58
C LEU A 118 14.01 23.09 -12.72
N THR A 119 14.71 24.23 -12.73
CA THR A 119 16.03 24.40 -12.12
C THR A 119 15.96 25.15 -10.79
N PRO A 120 17.01 25.10 -9.95
CA PRO A 120 17.04 25.85 -8.69
C PRO A 120 16.91 27.38 -8.83
N ASN A 121 17.38 27.92 -9.95
CA ASN A 121 17.37 29.37 -10.21
C ASN A 121 16.01 29.85 -10.73
N ASP A 122 15.12 28.93 -11.12
CA ASP A 122 13.79 29.29 -11.59
C ASP A 122 12.90 29.69 -10.41
N ASN A 123 12.21 30.83 -10.57
CA ASN A 123 11.04 31.14 -9.77
C ASN A 123 9.86 30.26 -10.23
N PHE A 124 9.70 30.15 -11.54
CA PHE A 124 8.76 29.26 -12.17
C PHE A 124 9.17 28.95 -13.62
N VAL A 125 8.61 27.88 -14.18
CA VAL A 125 8.71 27.50 -15.58
C VAL A 125 7.31 27.48 -16.20
N ARG A 126 7.16 27.90 -17.46
CA ARG A 126 5.86 28.05 -18.11
C ARG A 126 5.70 27.10 -19.30
N ILE A 127 4.61 26.33 -19.31
CA ILE A 127 4.14 25.54 -20.45
C ILE A 127 2.99 26.32 -21.09
N ARG A 128 3.22 26.82 -22.31
CA ARG A 128 2.27 27.71 -22.99
C ARG A 128 1.10 26.94 -23.60
N ASN A 129 -0.10 27.51 -23.52
CA ASN A 129 -1.32 26.98 -24.14
C ASN A 129 -1.57 25.49 -23.83
N ALA A 130 -1.29 25.07 -22.58
CA ALA A 130 -1.44 23.68 -22.17
C ALA A 130 -2.90 23.29 -21.88
N ILE A 131 -3.74 24.29 -21.55
CA ILE A 131 -5.11 24.11 -21.10
C ILE A 131 -6.04 24.86 -22.06
N GLU A 132 -6.96 24.14 -22.70
CA GLU A 132 -7.87 24.73 -23.69
C GLU A 132 -9.15 25.27 -23.05
N ASN A 133 -9.71 24.51 -22.09
CA ASN A 133 -10.95 24.80 -21.38
C ASN A 133 -10.88 24.28 -19.93
N GLU A 134 -11.92 24.53 -19.13
CA GLU A 134 -11.97 24.19 -17.69
C GLU A 134 -11.89 22.69 -17.39
N MET A 135 -12.25 21.84 -18.35
CA MET A 135 -12.20 20.37 -18.22
C MET A 135 -10.89 19.78 -18.77
N SER A 136 -10.02 20.60 -19.36
CA SER A 136 -8.71 20.15 -19.81
C SER A 136 -7.81 19.88 -18.63
N TRP A 137 -7.06 18.78 -18.72
CA TRP A 137 -6.13 18.37 -17.69
C TRP A 137 -4.72 18.18 -18.26
N ILE A 138 -3.74 18.30 -17.38
CA ILE A 138 -2.34 17.98 -17.64
C ILE A 138 -1.88 16.99 -16.57
N VAL A 139 -1.14 15.97 -16.99
CA VAL A 139 -0.44 15.06 -16.07
C VAL A 139 1.05 15.34 -16.16
N ILE A 140 1.65 15.71 -15.03
CA ILE A 140 3.10 15.85 -14.87
C ILE A 140 3.69 14.54 -14.33
N ASN A 141 4.95 14.27 -14.68
CA ASN A 141 5.73 13.10 -14.26
C ASN A 141 5.19 11.80 -14.87
N ILE A 142 5.32 11.68 -16.20
CA ILE A 142 4.84 10.51 -16.95
C ILE A 142 5.48 9.23 -16.39
N GLN A 143 4.60 8.27 -16.05
CA GLN A 143 4.90 7.01 -15.38
C GLN A 143 5.62 7.14 -14.03
N SER A 144 5.54 8.30 -13.36
CA SER A 144 6.18 8.57 -12.08
C SER A 144 7.70 8.33 -12.08
N THR A 145 8.37 8.67 -13.18
CA THR A 145 9.80 8.39 -13.41
C THR A 145 10.75 9.34 -12.67
N ALA A 146 10.29 10.55 -12.34
CA ALA A 146 11.01 11.46 -11.46
C ALA A 146 10.57 11.27 -10.00
N PHE A 147 11.51 11.35 -9.06
CA PHE A 147 11.26 11.20 -7.62
C PHE A 147 10.67 12.49 -7.01
N ILE A 148 9.46 12.84 -7.45
CA ILE A 148 8.74 14.05 -7.06
C ILE A 148 7.28 13.75 -6.74
N ARG A 149 6.64 14.66 -6.01
CA ARG A 149 5.18 14.77 -5.96
C ARG A 149 4.70 15.90 -6.84
N VAL A 150 3.46 15.83 -7.30
CA VAL A 150 2.84 16.90 -8.08
C VAL A 150 1.59 17.40 -7.38
N ASN A 151 1.54 18.70 -7.11
CA ASN A 151 0.37 19.37 -6.55
C ASN A 151 -0.24 20.29 -7.61
N TYR A 152 -1.47 19.99 -8.03
CA TYR A 152 -2.16 20.77 -9.03
C TYR A 152 -2.98 21.90 -8.40
N HIS A 153 -3.22 22.96 -9.17
CA HIS A 153 -4.28 23.92 -8.87
C HIS A 153 -5.62 23.20 -8.72
N GLU A 154 -6.52 23.70 -7.87
CA GLU A 154 -7.78 23.04 -7.56
C GLU A 154 -8.60 22.68 -8.81
N SER A 155 -8.71 23.60 -9.77
CA SER A 155 -9.43 23.33 -11.04
C SER A 155 -8.82 22.16 -11.84
N LEU A 156 -7.50 21.99 -11.82
CA LEU A 156 -6.82 20.88 -12.49
C LEU A 156 -7.01 19.56 -11.72
N TRP A 157 -7.03 19.60 -10.38
CA TRP A 157 -7.42 18.44 -9.58
C TRP A 157 -8.84 17.99 -9.90
N ARG A 158 -9.79 18.93 -10.00
CA ARG A 158 -11.18 18.63 -10.38
C ARG A 158 -11.29 18.11 -11.82
N ALA A 159 -10.51 18.64 -12.76
CA ALA A 159 -10.46 18.11 -14.13
C ALA A 159 -9.93 16.67 -14.18
N LEU A 160 -8.90 16.34 -13.38
CA LEU A 160 -8.37 14.98 -13.25
C LEU A 160 -9.37 14.04 -12.56
N GLU A 161 -10.04 14.50 -11.51
CA GLU A 161 -11.13 13.79 -10.81
C GLU A 161 -12.21 13.36 -11.82
N GLU A 162 -12.68 14.30 -12.64
CA GLU A 162 -13.70 14.04 -13.66
C GLU A 162 -13.21 13.11 -14.77
N ALA A 163 -11.95 13.23 -15.19
CA ALA A 163 -11.36 12.34 -16.18
C ALA A 163 -11.28 10.89 -15.68
N LEU A 164 -10.97 10.68 -14.39
CA LEU A 164 -10.87 9.36 -13.78
C LEU A 164 -12.24 8.69 -13.56
N LYS A 165 -13.29 9.47 -13.31
CA LYS A 165 -14.66 8.97 -13.10
C LYS A 165 -15.36 8.56 -14.41
N LYS A 166 -14.90 9.04 -15.56
CA LYS A 166 -15.54 8.78 -16.87
C LYS A 166 -15.08 7.46 -17.49
N PRO A 167 -15.92 6.85 -18.36
CA PRO A 167 -15.45 5.79 -19.24
C PRO A 167 -14.23 6.24 -20.04
N GLY A 168 -13.21 5.38 -20.15
CA GLY A 168 -11.94 5.74 -20.80
C GLY A 168 -10.87 6.30 -19.87
N PHE A 169 -11.05 6.22 -18.54
CA PHE A 169 -10.03 6.59 -17.55
C PHE A 169 -8.72 5.81 -17.72
N ASP A 170 -8.80 4.61 -18.28
CA ASP A 170 -7.69 3.72 -18.63
C ASP A 170 -6.77 4.29 -19.73
N LYS A 171 -7.21 5.34 -20.44
CA LYS A 171 -6.33 6.15 -21.30
C LYS A 171 -5.27 6.93 -20.51
N ILE A 172 -5.51 7.19 -19.22
CA ILE A 172 -4.46 7.64 -18.31
C ILE A 172 -3.69 6.41 -17.86
N HIS A 173 -2.38 6.40 -18.10
CA HIS A 173 -1.53 5.24 -17.81
C HIS A 173 -1.64 4.79 -16.35
N VAL A 174 -1.66 3.47 -16.12
CA VAL A 174 -1.87 2.86 -14.80
C VAL A 174 -0.96 3.42 -13.71
N LEU A 175 0.33 3.62 -14.01
CA LEU A 175 1.29 4.23 -13.07
C LEU A 175 0.98 5.70 -12.76
N ASN A 176 0.46 6.47 -13.73
CA ASN A 176 0.04 7.84 -13.46
C ASN A 176 -1.27 7.90 -12.67
N ARG A 177 -2.20 6.96 -12.85
CA ARG A 177 -3.38 6.85 -11.96
C ARG A 177 -2.95 6.54 -10.52
N ALA A 178 -1.99 5.62 -10.35
CA ALA A 178 -1.39 5.31 -9.06
C ALA A 178 -0.67 6.53 -8.44
N GLN A 179 0.04 7.32 -9.25
CA GLN A 179 0.68 8.55 -8.84
C GLN A 179 -0.35 9.61 -8.41
N ILE A 180 -1.41 9.82 -9.19
CA ILE A 180 -2.48 10.79 -8.87
C ILE A 180 -3.10 10.47 -7.51
N ILE A 181 -3.41 9.20 -7.24
CA ILE A 181 -3.90 8.75 -5.93
C ILE A 181 -2.86 9.03 -4.82
N SER A 182 -1.60 8.62 -5.04
CA SER A 182 -0.54 8.79 -4.05
C SER A 182 -0.31 10.27 -3.73
N ASP A 183 -0.25 11.12 -4.74
CA ASP A 183 -0.02 12.56 -4.57
C ASP A 183 -1.21 13.22 -3.90
N ALA A 184 -2.44 13.00 -4.36
CA ALA A 184 -3.62 13.60 -3.74
C ALA A 184 -3.73 13.25 -2.25
N THR A 185 -3.56 11.98 -1.89
CA THR A 185 -3.70 11.51 -0.50
C THR A 185 -2.57 11.97 0.41
N ASN A 186 -1.32 11.99 -0.08
CA ASN A 186 -0.18 12.48 0.70
C ASN A 186 -0.14 14.01 0.82
N LEU A 187 -0.62 14.73 -0.21
CA LEU A 187 -0.80 16.19 -0.14
C LEU A 187 -1.92 16.57 0.83
N ALA A 188 -3.02 15.80 0.86
CA ALA A 188 -4.06 15.97 1.87
C ALA A 188 -3.54 15.73 3.28
N ARG A 189 -2.74 14.66 3.47
CA ARG A 189 -2.02 14.41 4.73
C ARG A 189 -1.13 15.56 5.15
N ALA A 190 -0.44 16.19 4.19
CA ALA A 190 0.42 17.35 4.44
C ALA A 190 -0.36 18.67 4.65
N GLY A 191 -1.69 18.67 4.48
CA GLY A 191 -2.51 19.88 4.48
C GLY A 191 -2.22 20.82 3.31
N ALA A 192 -1.69 20.29 2.20
CA ALA A 192 -1.44 21.00 0.95
C ALA A 192 -2.58 20.81 -0.09
N LEU A 193 -3.49 19.87 0.17
CA LEU A 193 -4.73 19.62 -0.55
C LEU A 193 -5.84 19.39 0.49
N SER A 194 -7.11 19.68 0.17
CA SER A 194 -8.21 19.31 1.05
C SER A 194 -8.46 17.79 1.02
N TYR A 195 -8.90 17.23 2.13
CA TYR A 195 -9.28 15.82 2.16
C TYR A 195 -10.49 15.54 1.26
N GLU A 196 -11.40 16.50 1.12
CA GLU A 196 -12.53 16.41 0.19
C GLU A 196 -12.08 16.10 -1.25
N ILE A 197 -11.12 16.85 -1.81
CA ILE A 197 -10.63 16.61 -3.17
C ILE A 197 -9.95 15.24 -3.27
N ALA A 198 -9.10 14.90 -2.30
CA ALA A 198 -8.39 13.63 -2.30
C ALA A 198 -9.35 12.43 -2.24
N LEU A 199 -10.36 12.49 -1.37
CA LEU A 199 -11.37 11.43 -1.24
C LEU A 199 -12.30 11.37 -2.47
N ASN A 200 -12.65 12.52 -3.06
CA ASN A 200 -13.44 12.56 -4.28
C ASN A 200 -12.73 11.92 -5.48
N ILE A 201 -11.40 12.06 -5.56
CA ILE A 201 -10.59 11.30 -6.53
C ILE A 201 -10.75 9.80 -6.27
N LEU A 202 -10.58 9.33 -5.04
CA LEU A 202 -10.68 7.89 -4.71
C LEU A 202 -12.02 7.25 -5.10
N LEU A 203 -13.10 8.02 -5.27
CA LEU A 203 -14.40 7.49 -5.71
C LEU A 203 -14.34 6.79 -7.07
N TYR A 204 -13.39 7.12 -7.95
CA TYR A 204 -13.24 6.43 -9.24
C TYR A 204 -12.87 4.95 -9.07
N LEU A 205 -12.29 4.56 -7.92
CA LEU A 205 -11.87 3.18 -7.64
C LEU A 205 -13.00 2.16 -7.77
N LYS A 206 -14.28 2.59 -7.67
CA LYS A 206 -15.46 1.76 -7.94
C LYS A 206 -15.38 1.03 -9.30
N THR A 207 -14.67 1.59 -10.28
CA THR A 207 -14.52 1.02 -11.62
C THR A 207 -13.12 0.48 -11.92
N GLU A 208 -12.12 0.76 -11.07
CA GLU A 208 -10.72 0.36 -11.21
C GLU A 208 -10.48 -1.09 -10.75
N THR A 209 -9.56 -1.80 -11.41
CA THR A 209 -9.17 -3.16 -11.00
C THR A 209 -7.68 -3.44 -11.13
N GLU A 210 -6.86 -2.51 -11.63
CA GLU A 210 -5.43 -2.71 -11.78
C GLU A 210 -4.68 -2.62 -10.44
N TYR A 211 -3.54 -3.31 -10.33
CA TYR A 211 -2.80 -3.45 -9.09
C TYR A 211 -2.26 -2.12 -8.54
N TYR A 212 -1.54 -1.34 -9.36
CA TYR A 212 -0.81 -0.16 -8.87
C TYR A 212 -1.72 0.95 -8.30
N PRO A 213 -2.85 1.31 -8.93
CA PRO A 213 -3.75 2.32 -8.37
C PRO A 213 -4.36 1.87 -7.04
N TRP A 214 -4.76 0.59 -6.94
CA TRP A 214 -5.26 0.02 -5.70
C TRP A 214 -4.19 -0.09 -4.62
N TYR A 215 -2.95 -0.37 -4.98
CA TYR A 215 -1.82 -0.35 -4.05
C TYR A 215 -1.65 1.06 -3.44
N SER A 216 -1.63 2.11 -4.26
CA SER A 216 -1.57 3.50 -3.78
C SER A 216 -2.77 3.87 -2.91
N ALA A 217 -3.98 3.43 -3.29
CA ALA A 217 -5.19 3.71 -2.51
C ALA A 217 -5.16 3.03 -1.14
N PHE A 218 -4.75 1.77 -1.10
CA PHE A 218 -4.64 1.01 0.13
C PHE A 218 -3.54 1.54 1.06
N ASP A 219 -2.42 2.04 0.54
CA ASP A 219 -1.43 2.75 1.35
C ASP A 219 -2.03 3.98 2.06
N ALA A 220 -2.84 4.76 1.34
CA ALA A 220 -3.57 5.89 1.91
C ALA A 220 -4.60 5.46 2.96
N PHE A 221 -5.37 4.40 2.68
CA PHE A 221 -6.33 3.87 3.66
C PHE A 221 -5.64 3.27 4.88
N ASP A 222 -4.49 2.61 4.73
CA ASP A 222 -3.71 2.09 5.85
C ASP A 222 -3.31 3.22 6.81
N TYR A 223 -2.88 4.38 6.27
CA TYR A 223 -2.64 5.56 7.09
C TYR A 223 -3.88 6.02 7.87
N LEU A 224 -5.04 6.10 7.22
CA LEU A 224 -6.28 6.50 7.88
C LEU A 224 -6.69 5.50 8.98
N PHE A 225 -6.63 4.20 8.70
CA PHE A 225 -6.94 3.15 9.69
C PHE A 225 -5.97 3.15 10.87
N LEU A 226 -4.70 3.50 10.65
CA LEU A 226 -3.72 3.64 11.74
C LEU A 226 -4.01 4.85 12.64
N ARG A 227 -4.80 5.82 12.19
CA ARG A 227 -5.10 7.04 12.95
C ARG A 227 -6.41 6.95 13.73
N PHE A 228 -7.34 6.10 13.28
CA PHE A 228 -8.66 5.98 13.91
C PHE A 228 -8.75 4.75 14.81
N ASN A 229 -9.19 4.97 16.05
CA ASN A 229 -9.40 3.87 17.00
C ASN A 229 -10.45 2.88 16.47
N SER A 230 -10.21 1.59 16.67
CA SER A 230 -11.19 0.54 16.38
C SER A 230 -12.46 0.74 17.20
N GLY A 231 -13.60 0.38 16.60
CA GLY A 231 -14.91 0.47 17.26
C GLY A 231 -15.57 1.85 17.19
N THR A 232 -14.84 2.91 16.83
CA THR A 232 -15.43 4.22 16.57
C THR A 232 -16.40 4.19 15.39
N GLU A 233 -17.42 5.06 15.41
CA GLU A 233 -18.36 5.22 14.29
C GLU A 233 -17.60 5.49 12.98
N MET A 234 -16.57 6.33 13.04
CA MET A 234 -15.72 6.66 11.91
C MET A 234 -15.02 5.44 11.29
N THR A 235 -14.41 4.56 12.11
CA THR A 235 -13.77 3.35 11.59
C THR A 235 -14.77 2.42 10.90
N LYS A 236 -16.01 2.33 11.43
CA LYS A 236 -17.08 1.56 10.78
C LYS A 236 -17.46 2.17 9.43
N LEU A 237 -17.66 3.49 9.38
CA LEU A 237 -17.96 4.21 8.13
C LEU A 237 -16.84 4.05 7.10
N LEU A 238 -15.58 4.15 7.53
CA LEU A 238 -14.43 3.97 6.64
C LEU A 238 -14.34 2.54 6.13
N ASN A 239 -14.55 1.52 6.97
CA ASN A 239 -14.62 0.12 6.53
C ASN A 239 -15.68 -0.08 5.45
N THR A 240 -16.90 0.40 5.69
CA THR A 240 -18.01 0.31 4.73
C THR A 240 -17.67 1.02 3.42
N HIS A 241 -17.14 2.24 3.51
CA HIS A 241 -16.77 3.02 2.34
C HIS A 241 -15.73 2.30 1.47
N VAL A 242 -14.63 1.80 2.07
CA VAL A 242 -13.57 1.10 1.33
C VAL A 242 -14.09 -0.21 0.73
N LEU A 243 -14.91 -0.97 1.47
CA LEU A 243 -15.56 -2.18 0.94
C LEU A 243 -16.43 -1.87 -0.29
N ASN A 244 -17.17 -0.76 -0.28
CA ASN A 244 -17.98 -0.31 -1.40
C ASN A 244 -17.14 0.07 -2.62
N LEU A 245 -16.00 0.75 -2.42
CA LEU A 245 -15.08 1.05 -3.51
C LEU A 245 -14.51 -0.23 -4.15
N MET A 246 -14.15 -1.23 -3.33
CA MET A 246 -13.40 -2.40 -3.81
C MET A 246 -14.25 -3.56 -4.34
N GLN A 247 -15.58 -3.44 -4.41
CA GLN A 247 -16.44 -4.56 -4.85
C GLN A 247 -16.05 -5.10 -6.23
N LYS A 248 -15.76 -4.21 -7.19
CA LYS A 248 -15.34 -4.62 -8.55
C LYS A 248 -13.96 -5.27 -8.54
N LEU A 249 -13.04 -4.76 -7.72
CA LEU A 249 -11.72 -5.37 -7.53
C LEU A 249 -11.85 -6.79 -6.95
N TYR A 250 -12.63 -6.96 -5.88
CA TYR A 250 -12.84 -8.26 -5.25
C TYR A 250 -13.39 -9.31 -6.22
N ARG A 251 -14.41 -8.93 -7.01
CA ARG A 251 -14.99 -9.83 -8.05
C ARG A 251 -14.02 -10.16 -9.19
N SER A 252 -12.93 -9.40 -9.34
CA SER A 252 -11.95 -9.61 -10.40
C SER A 252 -10.83 -10.60 -10.03
N VAL A 253 -10.81 -11.12 -8.79
CA VAL A 253 -9.82 -12.10 -8.32
C VAL A 253 -10.53 -13.38 -7.86
N THR A 254 -9.82 -14.51 -7.89
CA THR A 254 -10.36 -15.82 -7.43
C THR A 254 -9.35 -16.50 -6.51
N ILE A 255 -9.83 -17.30 -5.55
CA ILE A 255 -8.98 -17.98 -4.56
C ILE A 255 -8.26 -19.20 -5.17
N GLU A 256 -8.97 -19.93 -6.04
CA GLU A 256 -8.58 -21.25 -6.53
C GLU A 256 -7.60 -21.22 -7.72
N ARG A 257 -7.45 -20.08 -8.39
CA ARG A 257 -6.64 -20.00 -9.62
C ARG A 257 -5.18 -19.70 -9.33
N PHE A 258 -4.33 -20.48 -9.97
CA PHE A 258 -2.96 -20.10 -10.24
C PHE A 258 -2.96 -18.89 -11.16
N GLU A 259 -2.28 -17.83 -10.73
CA GLU A 259 -2.12 -16.61 -11.54
C GLU A 259 -0.76 -16.70 -12.26
N PRO A 260 -0.72 -16.78 -13.60
CA PRO A 260 0.53 -16.94 -14.33
C PRO A 260 1.39 -15.67 -14.32
N ASN A 261 0.78 -14.52 -14.05
CA ASN A 261 1.44 -13.22 -14.03
C ASN A 261 1.66 -12.76 -12.58
N HIS A 262 2.89 -12.38 -12.25
CA HIS A 262 3.26 -11.93 -10.90
C HIS A 262 2.42 -10.75 -10.41
N ILE A 263 2.09 -9.78 -11.27
CA ILE A 263 1.24 -8.64 -10.89
C ILE A 263 -0.19 -9.09 -10.56
N ASN A 264 -0.72 -10.11 -11.25
CA ASN A 264 -2.02 -10.68 -10.91
C ASN A 264 -1.97 -11.42 -9.56
N THR A 265 -0.87 -12.11 -9.25
CA THR A 265 -0.65 -12.69 -7.91
C THR A 265 -0.66 -11.60 -6.84
N LEU A 266 0.11 -10.52 -7.04
CA LEU A 266 0.15 -9.39 -6.10
C LEU A 266 -1.23 -8.74 -5.94
N LYS A 267 -1.98 -8.57 -7.03
CA LYS A 267 -3.37 -8.09 -7.00
C LYS A 267 -4.28 -9.01 -6.20
N LYS A 268 -4.22 -10.32 -6.41
CA LYS A 268 -4.99 -11.33 -5.66
C LYS A 268 -4.71 -11.22 -4.16
N VAL A 269 -3.43 -11.28 -3.77
CA VAL A 269 -3.00 -11.21 -2.37
C VAL A 269 -3.42 -9.89 -1.73
N LEU A 270 -3.18 -8.75 -2.39
CA LEU A 270 -3.56 -7.44 -1.90
C LEU A 270 -5.07 -7.35 -1.67
N THR A 271 -5.87 -7.78 -2.66
CA THR A 271 -7.33 -7.72 -2.61
C THR A 271 -7.90 -8.57 -1.49
N LEU A 272 -7.49 -9.84 -1.39
CA LEU A 272 -7.99 -10.77 -0.36
C LEU A 272 -7.57 -10.34 1.05
N ARG A 273 -6.33 -9.85 1.22
CA ARG A 273 -5.85 -9.32 2.50
C ARG A 273 -6.74 -8.17 2.98
N TRP A 274 -7.04 -7.23 2.10
CA TRP A 274 -7.89 -6.08 2.43
C TRP A 274 -9.34 -6.46 2.66
N ALA A 275 -9.91 -7.33 1.83
CA ALA A 275 -11.26 -7.83 2.01
C ALA A 275 -11.43 -8.49 3.40
N CYS A 276 -10.51 -9.38 3.80
CA CYS A 276 -10.52 -9.96 5.14
C CYS A 276 -10.30 -8.93 6.26
N LYS A 277 -9.37 -7.97 6.08
CA LYS A 277 -9.08 -6.93 7.08
C LYS A 277 -10.29 -6.02 7.33
N LEU A 278 -11.06 -5.71 6.28
CA LEU A 278 -12.19 -4.80 6.33
C LEU A 278 -13.51 -5.47 6.76
N GLY A 279 -13.53 -6.80 6.92
CA GLY A 279 -14.73 -7.52 7.35
C GLY A 279 -15.60 -8.09 6.22
N HIS A 280 -15.05 -8.31 5.01
CA HIS A 280 -15.82 -8.93 3.92
C HIS A 280 -16.14 -10.38 4.26
N GLU A 281 -17.42 -10.67 4.54
CA GLU A 281 -17.89 -11.95 5.09
C GLU A 281 -17.45 -13.16 4.26
N GLU A 282 -17.68 -13.13 2.94
CA GLU A 282 -17.29 -14.23 2.05
C GLU A 282 -15.77 -14.49 2.09
N SER A 283 -14.97 -13.43 2.15
CA SER A 283 -13.50 -13.56 2.16
C SER A 283 -13.02 -14.15 3.48
N ILE A 284 -13.65 -13.76 4.59
CA ILE A 284 -13.36 -14.32 5.93
C ILE A 284 -13.75 -15.79 5.98
N ASN A 285 -14.95 -16.13 5.51
CA ASN A 285 -15.45 -17.51 5.51
C ASN A 285 -14.53 -18.41 4.68
N ASN A 286 -14.15 -17.99 3.48
CA ASN A 286 -13.24 -18.76 2.61
C ASN A 286 -11.85 -18.94 3.25
N ALA A 287 -11.33 -17.90 3.92
CA ALA A 287 -10.07 -18.00 4.67
C ALA A 287 -10.18 -19.00 5.83
N MET A 288 -11.27 -18.96 6.59
CA MET A 288 -11.51 -19.89 7.71
C MET A 288 -11.69 -21.33 7.23
N GLU A 289 -12.44 -21.55 6.16
CA GLU A 289 -12.60 -22.87 5.54
C GLU A 289 -11.26 -23.44 5.07
N SER A 290 -10.43 -22.61 4.43
CA SER A 290 -9.06 -22.98 4.04
C SER A 290 -8.21 -23.38 5.24
N PHE A 291 -8.31 -22.64 6.36
CA PHE A 291 -7.60 -22.96 7.59
C PHE A 291 -8.07 -24.29 8.20
N TYR A 292 -9.38 -24.53 8.27
CA TYR A 292 -9.92 -25.76 8.85
C TYR A 292 -9.61 -26.98 7.98
N SER A 293 -9.69 -26.84 6.66
CA SER A 293 -9.24 -27.87 5.70
C SER A 293 -7.76 -28.19 5.88
N PHE A 294 -6.93 -27.18 6.13
CA PHE A 294 -5.52 -27.38 6.45
C PHE A 294 -5.28 -28.05 7.81
N ARG A 295 -6.01 -27.63 8.85
CA ARG A 295 -5.87 -28.13 10.22
C ARG A 295 -6.34 -29.59 10.36
N TYR A 296 -7.46 -29.94 9.74
CA TYR A 296 -8.14 -31.24 9.94
C TYR A 296 -8.00 -32.20 8.76
N ASN A 297 -7.95 -31.69 7.53
CA ASN A 297 -7.94 -32.53 6.32
C ASN A 297 -6.55 -32.54 5.64
N THR A 298 -5.55 -31.86 6.22
CA THR A 298 -4.16 -31.75 5.72
C THR A 298 -4.03 -31.14 4.32
N ILE A 299 -5.07 -30.45 3.84
CA ILE A 299 -5.07 -29.76 2.54
C ILE A 299 -4.12 -28.56 2.61
N ARG A 300 -3.14 -28.50 1.71
CA ARG A 300 -2.15 -27.41 1.71
C ARG A 300 -2.78 -26.09 1.32
N ILE A 301 -2.48 -25.04 2.09
CA ILE A 301 -2.83 -23.67 1.72
C ILE A 301 -1.81 -23.14 0.72
N ASP A 302 -2.30 -22.53 -0.36
CA ASP A 302 -1.50 -21.76 -1.32
C ASP A 302 -0.52 -20.84 -0.55
N PRO A 303 0.81 -20.91 -0.83
CA PRO A 303 1.81 -20.07 -0.19
C PRO A 303 1.47 -18.57 -0.18
N ASP A 304 0.90 -18.06 -1.28
CA ASP A 304 0.57 -16.64 -1.42
C ASP A 304 -0.62 -16.23 -0.53
N TYR A 305 -1.52 -17.18 -0.25
CA TYR A 305 -2.72 -16.95 0.55
C TYR A 305 -2.54 -17.31 2.04
N ARG A 306 -1.50 -18.07 2.39
CA ARG A 306 -1.27 -18.62 3.74
C ARG A 306 -1.22 -17.57 4.84
N SER A 307 -0.55 -16.44 4.57
CA SER A 307 -0.46 -15.32 5.53
C SER A 307 -1.85 -14.76 5.89
N ILE A 308 -2.71 -14.61 4.89
CA ILE A 308 -4.07 -14.09 5.01
C ILE A 308 -4.93 -15.10 5.74
N VAL A 309 -4.84 -16.39 5.38
CA VAL A 309 -5.58 -17.48 6.03
C VAL A 309 -5.27 -17.54 7.52
N HIS A 310 -3.99 -17.65 7.89
CA HIS A 310 -3.61 -17.75 9.29
C HIS A 310 -4.05 -16.53 10.10
N CYS A 311 -3.71 -15.32 9.67
CA CYS A 311 -4.06 -14.11 10.42
C CYS A 311 -5.59 -13.90 10.50
N THR A 312 -6.33 -14.15 9.41
CA THR A 312 -7.79 -13.98 9.39
C THR A 312 -8.49 -14.97 10.30
N THR A 313 -8.06 -16.24 10.33
CA THR A 313 -8.64 -17.23 11.24
C THR A 313 -8.33 -16.91 12.69
N ILE A 314 -7.09 -16.55 13.02
CA ILE A 314 -6.73 -16.17 14.40
C ILE A 314 -7.48 -14.91 14.85
N ARG A 315 -7.75 -13.96 13.94
CA ARG A 315 -8.50 -12.72 14.24
C ARG A 315 -9.98 -12.94 14.49
N ASN A 316 -10.61 -13.85 13.76
CA ASN A 316 -12.07 -13.98 13.72
C ASN A 316 -12.61 -15.25 14.39
N SER A 317 -11.75 -16.20 14.75
CA SER A 317 -12.16 -17.38 15.48
C SER A 317 -12.26 -17.12 16.98
N ASN A 318 -13.33 -17.62 17.59
CA ASN A 318 -13.48 -17.67 19.05
C ASN A 318 -12.82 -18.95 19.67
N ASP A 319 -12.23 -19.82 18.84
CA ASP A 319 -11.56 -21.04 19.29
C ASP A 319 -10.06 -20.79 19.49
N SER A 320 -9.64 -20.65 20.75
CA SER A 320 -8.23 -20.49 21.14
C SER A 320 -7.36 -21.70 20.73
N GLN A 321 -7.96 -22.86 20.42
CA GLN A 321 -7.21 -24.00 19.89
C GLN A 321 -6.64 -23.73 18.49
N ASN A 322 -7.21 -22.81 17.71
CA ASN A 322 -6.60 -22.38 16.44
C ASN A 322 -5.26 -21.69 16.67
N TRP A 323 -5.17 -20.83 17.69
CA TRP A 323 -3.92 -20.18 18.10
C TRP A 323 -2.90 -21.21 18.60
N LEU A 324 -3.32 -22.10 19.50
CA LEU A 324 -2.46 -23.17 20.03
C LEU A 324 -1.98 -24.13 18.94
N TYR A 325 -2.81 -24.41 17.93
CA TYR A 325 -2.41 -25.22 16.79
C TYR A 325 -1.24 -24.59 16.02
N LEU A 326 -1.34 -23.31 15.67
CA LEU A 326 -0.24 -22.60 15.02
C LEU A 326 0.99 -22.50 15.92
N ARG A 327 0.82 -22.27 17.23
CA ARG A 327 1.94 -22.24 18.19
C ARG A 327 2.67 -23.58 18.30
N ARG A 328 1.95 -24.70 18.28
CA ARG A 328 2.55 -26.06 18.22
C ARG A 328 3.25 -26.31 16.89
N ARG A 329 2.72 -25.79 15.80
CA ARG A 329 3.33 -25.89 14.47
C ARG A 329 4.63 -25.08 14.40
N LEU A 330 4.66 -23.89 14.97
CA LEU A 330 5.85 -23.05 15.12
C LEU A 330 7.00 -23.82 15.79
N ALA A 331 6.71 -24.55 16.87
CA ALA A 331 7.72 -25.33 17.60
C ALA A 331 8.29 -26.53 16.81
N LYS A 332 7.61 -26.96 15.73
CA LYS A 332 7.99 -28.15 14.94
C LYS A 332 8.62 -27.80 13.59
N THR A 333 8.29 -26.64 13.02
CA THR A 333 8.75 -26.27 11.68
C THR A 333 10.19 -25.76 11.70
N GLN A 334 10.98 -26.15 10.70
CA GLN A 334 12.32 -25.62 10.45
C GLN A 334 12.36 -24.65 9.26
N GLN A 335 11.22 -24.45 8.60
CA GLN A 335 11.14 -23.58 7.43
C GLN A 335 11.02 -22.12 7.86
N ALA A 336 12.06 -21.32 7.59
CA ALA A 336 12.13 -19.92 8.00
C ALA A 336 10.96 -19.04 7.51
N SER A 337 10.45 -19.30 6.29
CA SER A 337 9.26 -18.60 5.77
C SER A 337 8.00 -18.93 6.56
N GLU A 338 7.78 -20.20 6.93
CA GLU A 338 6.64 -20.62 7.74
C GLU A 338 6.73 -20.06 9.17
N ILE A 339 7.91 -20.08 9.78
CA ILE A 339 8.17 -19.46 11.10
C ILE A 339 7.72 -18.00 11.08
N SER A 340 8.20 -17.24 10.09
CA SER A 340 7.88 -15.82 9.92
C SER A 340 6.37 -15.57 9.78
N LEU A 341 5.68 -16.40 9.00
CA LEU A 341 4.23 -16.30 8.78
C LEU A 341 3.44 -16.59 10.06
N ILE A 342 3.80 -17.66 10.79
CA ILE A 342 3.11 -18.03 12.02
C ILE A 342 3.33 -16.97 13.10
N LEU A 343 4.56 -16.48 13.29
CA LEU A 343 4.86 -15.46 14.29
C LEU A 343 4.04 -14.18 14.08
N ASN A 344 3.82 -13.80 12.82
CA ASN A 344 2.97 -12.66 12.47
C ASN A 344 1.48 -12.96 12.72
N ALA A 345 1.01 -14.16 12.35
CA ALA A 345 -0.39 -14.54 12.50
C ALA A 345 -0.85 -14.69 13.95
N LEU A 346 0.02 -15.17 14.86
CA LEU A 346 -0.29 -15.31 16.28
C LEU A 346 -0.60 -13.96 16.95
N GLY A 347 -0.01 -12.86 16.45
CA GLY A 347 -0.32 -11.49 16.89
C GLY A 347 -1.68 -10.98 16.42
N CYS A 348 -2.34 -11.65 15.47
CA CYS A 348 -3.65 -11.26 14.96
C CYS A 348 -4.82 -11.66 15.88
N THR A 349 -4.58 -12.24 17.06
CA THR A 349 -5.67 -12.55 18.01
C THR A 349 -6.21 -11.27 18.65
N LYS A 350 -7.50 -11.26 19.00
CA LYS A 350 -8.13 -10.17 19.77
C LYS A 350 -8.15 -10.46 21.28
N ASP A 351 -7.74 -11.65 21.69
CA ASP A 351 -7.64 -12.03 23.10
C ASP A 351 -6.40 -11.38 23.73
N GLU A 352 -6.63 -10.35 24.54
CA GLU A 352 -5.58 -9.59 25.22
C GLU A 352 -4.69 -10.46 26.12
N ASN A 353 -5.24 -11.50 26.75
CA ASN A 353 -4.47 -12.41 27.58
C ASN A 353 -3.52 -13.25 26.73
N LEU A 354 -3.99 -13.76 25.58
CA LEU A 354 -3.12 -14.48 24.64
C LEU A 354 -2.04 -13.56 24.07
N LEU A 355 -2.35 -12.29 23.77
CA LEU A 355 -1.34 -11.32 23.33
C LEU A 355 -0.29 -11.06 24.40
N TYR A 356 -0.69 -10.85 25.66
CA TYR A 356 0.26 -10.62 26.76
C TYR A 356 1.12 -11.86 27.03
N MET A 357 0.51 -13.05 27.02
CA MET A 357 1.23 -14.32 27.15
C MET A 357 2.22 -14.54 26.01
N TYR A 358 1.84 -14.18 24.77
CA TYR A 358 2.71 -14.28 23.62
C TYR A 358 3.91 -13.32 23.69
N LEU A 359 3.71 -12.09 24.18
CA LEU A 359 4.81 -11.18 24.48
C LEU A 359 5.72 -11.73 25.60
N LYS A 360 5.16 -12.37 26.62
CA LYS A 360 5.96 -12.96 27.70
C LYS A 360 6.95 -14.02 27.20
N GLU A 361 6.63 -14.72 26.12
CA GLU A 361 7.55 -15.67 25.48
C GLU A 361 8.84 -15.02 24.93
N THR A 362 8.85 -13.71 24.69
CA THR A 362 10.05 -12.99 24.18
C THR A 362 11.06 -12.61 25.24
N ILE A 363 10.68 -12.71 26.51
CA ILE A 363 11.56 -12.49 27.67
C ILE A 363 11.83 -13.80 28.43
N ASP A 364 11.35 -14.92 27.89
CA ASP A 364 11.59 -16.27 28.39
C ASP A 364 12.52 -17.01 27.40
N PRO A 365 13.80 -17.27 27.77
CA PRO A 365 14.74 -17.96 26.89
C PRO A 365 14.34 -19.42 26.62
N THR A 366 13.41 -19.99 27.39
CA THR A 366 12.94 -21.38 27.25
C THR A 366 11.72 -21.50 26.33
N SER A 367 11.16 -20.39 25.84
CA SER A 367 9.95 -20.39 25.01
C SER A 367 10.12 -21.08 23.66
N GLY A 368 11.36 -21.24 23.19
CA GLY A 368 11.68 -21.75 21.86
C GLY A 368 11.53 -20.72 20.74
N ILE A 369 11.19 -19.47 21.05
CA ILE A 369 11.30 -18.35 20.10
C ILE A 369 12.76 -17.87 20.11
N ARG A 370 13.34 -17.72 18.92
CA ARG A 370 14.73 -17.27 18.77
C ARG A 370 14.85 -15.77 19.09
N PRO A 371 15.95 -15.30 19.72
CA PRO A 371 16.11 -13.89 20.05
C PRO A 371 15.95 -12.91 18.88
N GLN A 372 16.42 -13.30 17.69
CA GLN A 372 16.25 -12.50 16.45
C GLN A 372 14.78 -12.27 16.05
N ASP A 373 13.85 -13.09 16.55
CA ASP A 373 12.42 -13.03 16.25
C ASP A 373 11.60 -12.29 17.32
N TYR A 374 12.19 -11.90 18.46
CA TYR A 374 11.50 -11.20 19.55
C TYR A 374 10.90 -9.86 19.12
N THR A 375 11.63 -9.05 18.34
CA THR A 375 11.10 -7.80 17.80
C THR A 375 9.91 -8.06 16.86
N ARG A 376 9.96 -9.14 16.06
CA ARG A 376 8.86 -9.52 15.17
C ARG A 376 7.59 -9.88 15.95
N VAL A 377 7.71 -10.65 17.03
CA VAL A 377 6.59 -10.98 17.92
C VAL A 377 5.95 -9.72 18.47
N PHE A 378 6.77 -8.80 18.99
CA PHE A 378 6.26 -7.54 19.53
C PHE A 378 5.52 -6.72 18.47
N LEU A 379 6.13 -6.57 17.29
CA LEU A 379 5.52 -5.83 16.18
C LEU A 379 4.26 -6.52 15.65
N SER A 380 4.15 -7.86 15.70
CA SER A 380 2.95 -8.56 15.27
C SER A 380 1.79 -8.36 16.24
N VAL A 381 2.04 -8.27 17.55
CA VAL A 381 1.02 -7.87 18.54
C VAL A 381 0.55 -6.44 18.28
N LEU A 382 1.50 -5.50 18.09
CA LEU A 382 1.13 -4.12 17.80
C LEU A 382 0.36 -3.99 16.51
N SER A 383 0.68 -4.78 15.47
CA SER A 383 0.12 -4.65 14.12
C SER A 383 -1.06 -5.55 13.80
N GLY A 384 -1.30 -6.58 14.61
CA GLY A 384 -2.37 -7.54 14.40
C GLY A 384 -3.74 -6.91 14.53
N ASN A 385 -3.99 -6.20 15.64
CA ASN A 385 -5.24 -5.50 15.95
C ASN A 385 -5.01 -4.29 16.87
N GLN A 386 -6.06 -3.53 17.17
CA GLN A 386 -5.99 -2.36 18.05
C GLN A 386 -5.83 -2.75 19.52
N GLU A 387 -6.41 -3.88 19.92
CA GLU A 387 -6.32 -4.47 21.25
C GLU A 387 -4.86 -4.74 21.66
N GLY A 388 -3.99 -5.01 20.68
CA GLY A 388 -2.55 -5.24 20.94
C GLY A 388 -1.75 -4.00 21.30
N ILE A 389 -2.24 -2.79 21.02
CA ILE A 389 -1.54 -1.54 21.35
C ILE A 389 -1.46 -1.30 22.86
N PRO A 390 -2.57 -1.27 23.62
CA PRO A 390 -2.50 -1.12 25.07
C PRO A 390 -1.76 -2.30 25.73
N VAL A 391 -1.96 -3.54 25.26
CA VAL A 391 -1.24 -4.72 25.75
C VAL A 391 0.27 -4.57 25.54
N GLY A 392 0.69 -4.15 24.35
CA GLY A 392 2.10 -3.92 24.04
C GLY A 392 2.72 -2.80 24.88
N LEU A 393 2.03 -1.67 25.03
CA LEU A 393 2.49 -0.57 25.88
C LEU A 393 2.64 -1.01 27.34
N GLN A 394 1.63 -1.70 27.89
CA GLN A 394 1.67 -2.20 29.25
C GLN A 394 2.79 -3.24 29.45
N PHE A 395 2.97 -4.15 28.50
CA PHE A 395 4.04 -5.14 28.55
C PHE A 395 5.42 -4.49 28.52
N LEU A 396 5.65 -3.48 27.66
CA LEU A 396 6.89 -2.73 27.61
C LEU A 396 7.17 -2.04 28.95
N LYS A 397 6.18 -1.35 29.51
CA LYS A 397 6.29 -0.68 30.82
C LYS A 397 6.68 -1.65 31.94
N ASN A 398 6.05 -2.81 31.97
CA ASN A 398 6.26 -3.79 33.04
C ASN A 398 7.59 -4.56 32.91
N ASN A 399 8.20 -4.60 31.71
CA ASN A 399 9.29 -5.52 31.41
C ASN A 399 10.48 -4.85 30.69
N LEU A 400 10.62 -3.52 30.74
CA LEU A 400 11.64 -2.78 29.97
C LEU A 400 13.04 -3.37 30.16
N GLN A 401 13.47 -3.58 31.41
CA GLN A 401 14.80 -4.14 31.70
C GLN A 401 14.97 -5.55 31.09
N ALA A 402 13.95 -6.41 31.21
CA ALA A 402 14.00 -7.75 30.64
C ALA A 402 14.04 -7.71 29.11
N ILE A 403 13.35 -6.75 28.49
CA ILE A 403 13.40 -6.52 27.04
C ILE A 403 14.80 -6.07 26.62
N ILE A 404 15.38 -5.07 27.30
CA ILE A 404 16.75 -4.59 27.03
C ILE A 404 17.75 -5.76 27.08
N ASN A 405 17.64 -6.59 28.12
CA ASN A 405 18.55 -7.72 28.34
C ASN A 405 18.38 -8.83 27.29
N ASN A 406 17.14 -9.20 26.93
CA ASN A 406 16.86 -10.34 26.04
C ASN A 406 16.89 -9.99 24.55
N TYR A 407 16.60 -8.74 24.17
CA TYR A 407 16.49 -8.34 22.77
C TYR A 407 17.86 -7.98 22.15
N GLY A 408 18.94 -8.00 22.94
CA GLY A 408 20.33 -7.91 22.51
C GLY A 408 20.80 -6.54 21.99
N SER A 409 19.90 -5.60 21.68
CA SER A 409 20.26 -4.25 21.24
C SER A 409 19.16 -3.23 21.53
N LEU A 410 19.55 -2.04 21.99
CA LEU A 410 18.64 -0.90 22.14
C LEU A 410 18.01 -0.47 20.80
N ARG A 411 18.59 -0.82 19.64
CA ARG A 411 17.95 -0.59 18.33
C ARG A 411 16.61 -1.32 18.20
N ASN A 412 16.47 -2.49 18.82
CA ASN A 412 15.20 -3.21 18.86
C ASN A 412 14.17 -2.48 19.73
N VAL A 413 14.59 -1.92 20.87
CA VAL A 413 13.74 -1.08 21.72
C VAL A 413 13.29 0.17 20.96
N VAL A 414 14.20 0.85 20.25
CA VAL A 414 13.88 2.00 19.38
C VAL A 414 12.82 1.62 18.34
N THR A 415 12.90 0.43 17.76
CA THR A 415 11.93 -0.06 16.77
C THR A 415 10.54 -0.23 17.39
N ILE A 416 10.47 -0.77 18.61
CA ILE A 416 9.22 -0.92 19.38
C ILE A 416 8.64 0.45 19.76
N LEU A 417 9.45 1.36 20.29
CA LEU A 417 9.02 2.71 20.67
C LEU A 417 8.45 3.48 19.48
N LYS A 418 9.12 3.42 18.32
CA LYS A 418 8.62 4.02 17.07
C LYS A 418 7.31 3.39 16.61
N ALA A 419 7.18 2.06 16.70
CA ALA A 419 5.97 1.35 16.32
C ALA A 419 4.78 1.70 17.23
N LEU A 420 5.01 1.83 18.54
CA LEU A 420 4.02 2.31 19.51
C LEU A 420 3.63 3.75 19.20
N ALA A 421 4.58 4.69 19.17
CA ALA A 421 4.33 6.11 18.92
C ALA A 421 3.52 6.36 17.64
N ASN A 422 3.80 5.61 16.57
CA ASN A 422 3.08 5.70 15.30
C ASN A 422 1.60 5.28 15.34
N ARG A 423 1.19 4.56 16.40
CA ARG A 423 -0.17 4.04 16.61
C ARG A 423 -0.93 4.75 17.73
N LEU A 424 -0.25 5.56 18.53
CA LEU A 424 -0.89 6.29 19.63
C LEU A 424 -1.65 7.49 19.10
N THR A 425 -2.98 7.44 19.22
CA THR A 425 -3.90 8.53 18.84
C THR A 425 -4.88 8.92 19.94
N SER A 426 -4.69 8.38 21.15
CA SER A 426 -5.49 8.71 22.34
C SER A 426 -4.68 9.57 23.29
N ARG A 427 -5.24 10.70 23.74
CA ARG A 427 -4.61 11.58 24.74
C ARG A 427 -4.14 10.82 25.98
N THR A 428 -4.93 9.85 26.45
CA THR A 428 -4.61 9.03 27.62
C THR A 428 -3.38 8.16 27.36
N LEU A 429 -3.37 7.40 26.26
CA LEU A 429 -2.25 6.51 25.95
C LEU A 429 -0.99 7.29 25.56
N SER A 430 -1.14 8.42 24.87
CA SER A 430 -0.02 9.33 24.55
C SER A 430 0.61 9.92 25.82
N LYS A 431 -0.21 10.34 26.80
CA LYS A 431 0.31 10.81 28.09
C LYS A 431 1.02 9.68 28.83
N ASP A 432 0.45 8.48 28.84
CA ASP A 432 1.04 7.32 29.50
C ASP A 432 2.39 6.91 28.89
N PHE A 433 2.49 6.92 27.55
CA PHE A 433 3.73 6.64 26.84
C PHE A 433 4.84 7.66 27.13
N LYS A 434 4.50 8.96 27.19
CA LYS A 434 5.47 10.01 27.52
C LYS A 434 5.94 9.92 28.98
N ALA A 435 5.02 9.65 29.90
CA ALA A 435 5.36 9.45 31.31
C ALA A 435 6.31 8.25 31.45
N PHE A 436 6.02 7.14 30.77
CA PHE A 436 6.92 5.98 30.73
C PHE A 436 8.34 6.32 30.25
N ILE A 437 8.48 7.10 29.17
CA ILE A 437 9.81 7.52 28.68
C ILE A 437 10.53 8.36 29.73
N ALA A 438 9.84 9.33 30.36
CA ALA A 438 10.42 10.20 31.38
C ALA A 438 10.84 9.42 32.65
N GLU A 439 10.02 8.46 33.09
CA GLU A 439 10.30 7.60 34.24
C GLU A 439 11.49 6.65 34.02
N ASN A 440 11.86 6.38 32.77
CA ASN A 440 12.94 5.46 32.39
C ASN A 440 14.08 6.16 31.63
N GLU A 441 14.27 7.47 31.86
CA GLU A 441 15.27 8.29 31.16
C GLU A 441 16.68 7.69 31.27
N GLU A 442 17.07 7.23 32.47
CA GLU A 442 18.38 6.59 32.72
C GLU A 442 18.59 5.32 31.87
N LEU A 443 17.58 4.46 31.78
CA LEU A 443 17.66 3.23 30.98
C LEU A 443 17.63 3.47 29.47
N LEU A 444 17.23 4.68 29.05
CA LEU A 444 17.02 5.04 27.65
C LEU A 444 17.99 6.14 27.17
N GLU A 445 18.97 6.53 27.98
CA GLU A 445 19.89 7.65 27.71
C GLU A 445 20.60 7.50 26.35
N ASP A 446 21.14 6.31 26.08
CA ASP A 446 21.83 5.94 24.83
C ASP A 446 20.96 6.08 23.57
N ILE A 447 19.64 6.15 23.74
CA ILE A 447 18.65 6.30 22.66
C ILE A 447 17.75 7.52 22.84
N SER A 448 18.18 8.52 23.62
CA SER A 448 17.46 9.77 23.91
C SER A 448 16.96 10.51 22.65
N HIS A 449 17.78 10.57 21.59
CA HIS A 449 17.32 11.16 20.32
C HIS A 449 16.14 10.39 19.70
N ALA A 450 16.15 9.06 19.81
CA ALA A 450 15.10 8.22 19.26
C ALA A 450 13.83 8.25 20.12
N THR A 451 13.93 8.35 21.44
CA THR A 451 12.79 8.53 22.34
C THR A 451 12.14 9.90 22.08
N GLN A 452 12.94 10.96 21.92
CA GLN A 452 12.45 12.29 21.58
C GLN A 452 11.71 12.29 20.22
N SER A 453 12.28 11.68 19.18
CA SER A 453 11.59 11.51 17.89
C SER A 453 10.28 10.72 18.01
N ALA A 454 10.22 9.74 18.92
CA ALA A 454 8.99 8.97 19.16
C ALA A 454 7.92 9.83 19.88
N ILE A 455 8.31 10.70 20.82
CA ILE A 455 7.43 11.67 21.46
C ILE A 455 6.87 12.65 20.43
N GLU A 456 7.73 13.20 19.58
CA GLU A 456 7.34 14.11 18.50
C GLU A 456 6.35 13.45 17.53
N ALA A 457 6.64 12.23 17.08
CA ALA A 457 5.73 11.47 16.23
C ALA A 457 4.36 11.24 16.90
N CYS A 458 4.34 10.95 18.21
CA CYS A 458 3.11 10.80 18.96
C CYS A 458 2.28 12.10 18.99
N ASP A 459 2.94 13.25 19.17
CA ASP A 459 2.29 14.57 19.17
C ASP A 459 1.73 14.93 17.80
N GLU A 460 2.52 14.73 16.75
CA GLU A 460 2.10 14.96 15.37
C GLU A 460 0.88 14.12 14.99
N ASN A 461 0.84 12.85 15.42
CA ASN A 461 -0.28 11.96 15.15
C ASN A 461 -1.55 12.42 15.86
N LEU A 462 -1.43 12.86 17.12
CA LEU A 462 -2.57 13.38 17.89
C LEU A 462 -3.11 14.68 17.27
N GLU A 463 -2.21 15.62 16.93
CA GLU A 463 -2.58 16.88 16.28
C GLU A 463 -3.30 16.61 14.94
N TRP A 464 -2.80 15.67 14.14
CA TRP A 464 -3.44 15.30 12.88
C TRP A 464 -4.87 14.76 13.09
N VAL A 465 -5.08 13.88 14.08
CA VAL A 465 -6.41 13.32 14.37
C VAL A 465 -7.37 14.41 14.83
N GLU A 466 -6.94 15.28 15.73
CA GLU A 466 -7.77 16.38 16.25
C GLU A 466 -8.18 17.36 15.15
N LYS A 467 -7.27 17.62 14.21
CA LYS A 467 -7.50 18.52 13.09
C LYS A 467 -8.44 17.96 12.03
N HIS A 468 -8.29 16.68 11.67
CA HIS A 468 -8.94 16.12 10.47
C HIS A 468 -10.12 15.19 10.74
N SER A 469 -10.27 14.66 11.96
CA SER A 469 -11.34 13.70 12.27
C SER A 469 -12.76 14.24 12.02
N GLY A 470 -13.04 15.50 12.39
CA GLY A 470 -14.36 16.10 12.19
C GLY A 470 -14.76 16.18 10.70
N GLU A 471 -13.87 16.69 9.86
CA GLU A 471 -14.07 16.80 8.40
C GLU A 471 -14.27 15.42 7.76
N LEU A 472 -13.38 14.47 8.07
CA LEU A 472 -13.42 13.12 7.52
C LEU A 472 -14.68 12.35 7.94
N THR A 473 -15.10 12.48 9.20
CA THR A 473 -16.34 11.85 9.68
C THR A 473 -17.54 12.36 8.91
N ARG A 474 -17.65 13.69 8.74
CA ARG A 474 -18.74 14.32 8.00
C ARG A 474 -18.79 13.85 6.55
N TYR A 475 -17.65 13.87 5.86
CA TYR A 475 -17.54 13.40 4.48
C TYR A 475 -17.99 11.93 4.33
N LEU A 476 -17.52 11.05 5.21
CA LEU A 476 -17.89 9.63 5.16
C LEU A 476 -19.38 9.39 5.44
N LYS A 477 -19.98 10.13 6.38
CA LYS A 477 -21.43 10.04 6.66
C LYS A 477 -22.25 10.39 5.43
N GLU A 478 -21.93 11.49 4.76
CA GLU A 478 -22.63 11.94 3.56
C GLU A 478 -22.51 10.91 2.43
N ASN A 479 -21.30 10.38 2.17
CA ASN A 479 -21.08 9.45 1.08
C ASN A 479 -21.61 8.03 1.33
N VAL A 480 -21.44 7.48 2.54
CA VAL A 480 -21.98 6.15 2.88
C VAL A 480 -23.50 6.15 2.88
N TYR A 481 -24.13 7.25 3.33
CA TYR A 481 -25.57 7.42 3.26
C TYR A 481 -26.09 7.38 1.82
N ILE A 482 -25.42 8.10 0.90
CA ILE A 482 -25.76 8.11 -0.53
C ILE A 482 -25.61 6.70 -1.13
N GLU A 483 -24.50 6.00 -0.83
CA GLU A 483 -24.25 4.65 -1.34
C GLU A 483 -25.30 3.64 -0.90
N THR A 484 -25.76 3.74 0.35
CA THR A 484 -26.80 2.87 0.91
C THR A 484 -28.13 3.08 0.20
N LYS A 485 -28.56 4.34 0.04
CA LYS A 485 -29.80 4.69 -0.67
C LYS A 485 -29.81 4.23 -2.12
N VAL A 486 -28.74 4.49 -2.86
CA VAL A 486 -28.63 4.05 -4.26
C VAL A 486 -28.71 2.52 -4.36
N THR A 487 -28.09 1.80 -3.42
CA THR A 487 -28.16 0.33 -3.37
C THR A 487 -29.59 -0.17 -3.09
N GLU A 488 -30.30 0.47 -2.17
CA GLU A 488 -31.70 0.16 -1.84
C GLU A 488 -32.65 0.45 -3.02
N GLU A 489 -32.46 1.57 -3.72
CA GLU A 489 -33.22 1.93 -4.91
C GLU A 489 -32.98 0.91 -6.05
N ILE A 490 -31.72 0.54 -6.32
CA ILE A 490 -31.40 -0.48 -7.34
C ILE A 490 -32.00 -1.84 -6.97
N LYS A 491 -31.91 -2.26 -5.70
CA LYS A 491 -32.55 -3.50 -5.23
C LYS A 491 -34.06 -3.43 -5.43
N SER A 492 -34.69 -2.31 -5.07
CA SER A 492 -36.13 -2.10 -5.23
C SER A 492 -36.58 -2.14 -6.69
N GLN A 493 -35.83 -1.50 -7.60
CA GLN A 493 -36.08 -1.54 -9.04
C GLN A 493 -35.90 -2.96 -9.62
N ARG A 494 -34.88 -3.71 -9.16
CA ARG A 494 -34.67 -5.10 -9.59
C ARG A 494 -35.79 -6.02 -9.12
N ILE A 495 -36.27 -5.84 -7.88
CA ILE A 495 -37.43 -6.57 -7.36
C ILE A 495 -38.70 -6.21 -8.14
N GLN A 496 -38.91 -4.93 -8.48
CA GLN A 496 -40.04 -4.51 -9.33
C GLN A 496 -39.97 -5.13 -10.73
N ARG A 497 -38.79 -5.17 -11.36
CA ARG A 497 -38.61 -5.84 -12.66
C ARG A 497 -38.90 -7.33 -12.59
N LEU A 498 -38.39 -8.02 -11.57
CA LEU A 498 -38.66 -9.45 -11.34
C LEU A 498 -40.14 -9.74 -11.10
N LYS A 499 -40.84 -8.87 -10.36
CA LYS A 499 -42.29 -8.95 -10.17
C LYS A 499 -43.04 -8.70 -11.48
N SER A 500 -42.60 -7.76 -12.31
CA SER A 500 -43.23 -7.48 -13.61
C SER A 500 -42.99 -8.57 -14.67
N SER A 501 -41.86 -9.28 -14.60
CA SER A 501 -41.57 -10.42 -15.48
C SER A 501 -42.32 -11.68 -15.04
N SER A 502 -42.61 -11.85 -13.75
CA SER A 502 -43.36 -12.99 -13.23
C SER A 502 -44.88 -12.92 -13.49
N VAL A 503 -45.39 -11.79 -13.99
CA VAL A 503 -46.83 -11.56 -14.26
C VAL A 503 -47.18 -11.73 -15.76
N LYS A 504 -46.21 -12.04 -16.63
CA LYS A 504 -46.45 -12.16 -18.08
C LYS A 504 -46.54 -13.58 -18.68
N ASP A 505 -46.44 -14.64 -17.89
CA ASP A 505 -46.68 -16.02 -18.38
C ASP A 505 -47.71 -16.77 -17.52
N LEU A 506 -48.99 -16.44 -17.74
CA LEU A 506 -50.12 -17.33 -17.47
C LEU A 506 -50.97 -17.42 -18.74
N GLY A 507 -50.35 -17.93 -19.81
CA GLY A 507 -51.03 -18.43 -20.99
C GLY A 507 -50.79 -19.93 -21.09
N VAL A 508 -51.64 -20.73 -20.45
CA VAL A 508 -51.69 -22.19 -20.64
C VAL A 508 -52.22 -22.46 -22.04
N PRO A 509 -51.56 -23.35 -22.81
CA PRO A 509 -52.34 -24.37 -23.50
C PRO A 509 -51.89 -25.77 -23.09
N THR A 510 -52.87 -26.53 -22.66
CA THR A 510 -52.87 -27.98 -22.47
C THR A 510 -52.50 -28.70 -23.77
N ALA A 511 -51.45 -29.52 -23.74
CA ALA A 511 -51.19 -30.53 -24.78
C ALA A 511 -50.77 -31.85 -24.13
N LYS A 512 -51.40 -32.90 -24.66
CA LYS A 512 -51.54 -34.25 -24.12
C LYS A 512 -50.23 -35.02 -23.95
N ILE A 513 -50.23 -35.84 -22.90
CA ILE A 513 -49.30 -36.95 -22.66
C ILE A 513 -49.47 -38.00 -23.75
N THR A 514 -48.36 -38.40 -24.38
CA THR A 514 -48.22 -39.71 -25.02
C THR A 514 -46.83 -40.25 -24.74
N THR A 515 -46.81 -41.42 -24.10
CA THR A 515 -45.67 -42.24 -23.72
C THR A 515 -44.98 -42.87 -24.94
N LYS A 516 -43.65 -42.90 -24.95
CA LYS A 516 -42.85 -43.97 -25.56
C LYS A 516 -41.51 -44.14 -24.82
N SER A 517 -41.25 -45.40 -24.45
CA SER A 517 -40.02 -46.04 -23.98
C SER A 517 -38.85 -45.84 -24.96
N HIS A 518 -37.55 -46.11 -24.72
CA HIS A 518 -36.79 -46.97 -23.80
C HIS A 518 -35.29 -46.55 -23.95
N VAL A 519 -34.46 -46.67 -22.89
CA VAL A 519 -33.09 -47.27 -22.83
C VAL A 519 -32.11 -46.84 -23.96
N GLU A 520 -30.97 -46.16 -23.72
CA GLU A 520 -29.72 -46.74 -23.20
C GLU A 520 -28.73 -45.63 -22.74
N MET A 521 -28.14 -45.85 -21.56
CA MET A 521 -26.99 -45.15 -21.00
C MET A 521 -25.82 -46.14 -20.94
N GLU A 522 -24.59 -45.60 -21.04
CA GLU A 522 -23.28 -46.24 -20.89
C GLU A 522 -22.65 -46.91 -22.12
N THR A 523 -21.63 -46.25 -22.70
CA THR A 523 -20.22 -46.72 -22.66
C THR A 523 -19.36 -45.86 -23.60
N LEU A 524 -18.33 -45.19 -23.06
CA LEU A 524 -16.96 -45.27 -23.60
C LEU A 524 -15.97 -44.60 -22.63
N LYS A 525 -15.29 -45.44 -21.85
CA LYS A 525 -14.01 -45.11 -21.21
C LYS A 525 -12.88 -45.40 -22.20
N SER A 526 -11.92 -44.47 -22.23
CA SER A 526 -10.46 -44.62 -22.47
C SER A 526 -9.94 -45.39 -23.70
N ASN A 527 -8.98 -44.77 -24.40
CA ASN A 527 -7.68 -45.37 -24.78
C ASN A 527 -6.65 -44.24 -25.06
N ILE A 528 -5.60 -44.12 -24.22
CA ILE A 528 -4.18 -44.47 -24.47
C ILE A 528 -3.50 -43.47 -25.45
N ALA A 529 -2.65 -42.53 -25.03
CA ALA A 529 -1.31 -42.58 -24.40
C ALA A 529 -0.14 -43.02 -25.33
N HIS A 530 0.99 -42.32 -25.16
CA HIS A 530 2.31 -42.36 -25.84
C HIS A 530 2.49 -41.31 -26.96
N ILE A 531 3.52 -40.45 -26.99
CA ILE A 531 4.97 -40.69 -26.85
C ILE A 531 5.71 -39.44 -26.27
N THR A 532 6.65 -39.66 -25.34
CA THR A 532 7.71 -38.77 -24.76
C THR A 532 9.00 -38.78 -25.63
N PRO A 533 10.16 -38.17 -25.24
CA PRO A 533 10.49 -36.82 -24.74
C PRO A 533 11.67 -36.18 -25.55
N CYS A 534 12.01 -34.90 -25.33
CA CYS A 534 13.40 -34.46 -25.54
C CYS A 534 13.81 -33.28 -24.64
N ASN A 535 15.01 -33.45 -24.08
CA ASN A 535 15.69 -32.60 -23.09
C ASN A 535 16.02 -31.20 -23.62
N THR A 536 16.18 -30.22 -22.72
CA THR A 536 17.48 -29.57 -22.45
C THR A 536 17.40 -28.67 -21.21
N LEU A 537 18.33 -28.93 -20.28
CA LEU A 537 18.69 -28.14 -19.10
C LEU A 537 19.16 -26.73 -19.51
N VAL A 538 18.64 -25.67 -18.88
CA VAL A 538 19.43 -24.45 -18.62
C VAL A 538 19.12 -23.94 -17.21
N VAL A 539 20.20 -23.75 -16.47
CA VAL A 539 20.34 -23.31 -15.09
C VAL A 539 19.82 -21.89 -14.90
N ILE A 540 18.89 -21.66 -13.95
CA ILE A 540 18.55 -20.32 -13.47
C ILE A 540 19.28 -20.10 -12.14
N ILE A 541 20.27 -19.21 -12.18
CA ILE A 541 20.95 -18.68 -11.00
C ILE A 541 20.00 -17.70 -10.32
N ILE A 542 19.61 -18.03 -9.10
CA ILE A 542 18.88 -17.15 -8.18
C ILE A 542 19.90 -16.18 -7.57
N MET A 543 19.78 -14.88 -7.87
CA MET A 543 20.35 -13.83 -7.02
C MET A 543 19.22 -13.16 -6.24
N PHE A 544 19.16 -13.52 -4.95
CA PHE A 544 18.59 -12.67 -3.90
C PHE A 544 19.40 -11.39 -3.77
N ASN A 545 18.75 -10.27 -3.44
CA ASN A 545 19.23 -9.20 -2.57
C ASN A 545 18.04 -8.24 -2.30
N TRP A 546 17.87 -7.50 -1.19
CA TRP A 546 18.33 -7.51 0.22
C TRP A 546 17.39 -6.56 0.96
#